data_AF-M0CXA6-F1
#
_entry.id   AF-M0CXA6-F1
#
_cell.length_a   1.000
_cell.length_b   1.000
_cell.length_c   1.000
_cell.angle_alpha   90.00
_cell.angle_beta   90.00
_cell.angle_gamma   90.00
#
_symmetry.space_group_name_H-M   'P 1'
#
loop_
_entity.id
_entity.type
_entity.pdbx_description
1 polymer ?
#
loop_
_entity_poly.entity_id
_entity_poly.type
_entity_poly.pdbx_seq_one_letter_code
_entity_poly.pdbx_strand_id
1 'polypeptide(L)'
;MGLATVLAQLAAVVVALHLLGLATVVGRDRLAGAPSRVRANLRRVAPTLGLLVVVLAVNGVVRDVGVELSWLIGVNVTGAIHALEGGFVARLQSFAAPPLTAYFSAVYVFGYAFLVTFPVVAYLACEDDRPVRTLLVAYAVNYALGLVCYVFFISYGPRNVTPEAVRSLLYTNWPQAVSYTHL
;
A
#
# COMPACT_ATOMS: atom_id res chain seq x y z
N MET A 1 -22.06 -10.52 -1.23
CA MET A 1 -21.19 -10.57 -0.03
C MET A 1 -21.21 -9.19 0.60
N GLY A 2 -21.27 -9.07 1.93
CA GLY A 2 -21.27 -7.76 2.59
C GLY A 2 -19.85 -7.24 2.87
N LEU A 3 -19.70 -5.93 3.05
CA LEU A 3 -18.43 -5.28 3.44
C LEU A 3 -17.77 -5.96 4.64
N ALA A 4 -18.56 -6.24 5.67
CA ALA A 4 -18.08 -6.89 6.90
C ALA A 4 -17.45 -8.27 6.60
N THR A 5 -18.01 -9.03 5.66
CA THR A 5 -17.47 -10.33 5.23
C THR A 5 -16.11 -10.16 4.56
N VAL A 6 -15.97 -9.18 3.67
CA VAL A 6 -14.71 -8.91 2.95
C VAL A 6 -13.61 -8.45 3.93
N LEU A 7 -13.94 -7.54 4.84
CA LEU A 7 -13.01 -7.08 5.87
C LEU A 7 -12.60 -8.20 6.82
N ALA A 8 -13.55 -9.03 7.26
CA ALA A 8 -13.26 -10.19 8.11
C ALA A 8 -12.35 -11.19 7.40
N GLN A 9 -12.60 -11.47 6.12
CA GLN A 9 -11.75 -12.35 5.31
C GLN A 9 -10.34 -11.78 5.15
N LEU A 10 -10.21 -10.49 4.83
CA LEU A 10 -8.93 -9.79 4.75
C LEU A 10 -8.17 -9.87 6.06
N ALA A 11 -8.82 -9.53 7.18
CA ALA A 11 -8.22 -9.58 8.50
C ALA A 11 -7.77 -11.00 8.86
N ALA A 12 -8.60 -12.02 8.62
CA ALA A 12 -8.27 -13.41 8.89
C ALA A 12 -7.03 -13.88 8.11
N VAL A 13 -6.99 -13.60 6.79
CA VAL A 13 -5.86 -13.97 5.94
C VAL A 13 -4.58 -13.23 6.36
N VAL A 14 -4.67 -11.92 6.60
CA VAL A 14 -3.51 -11.12 7.02
C VAL A 14 -2.98 -11.59 8.37
N VAL A 15 -3.85 -11.88 9.34
CA VAL A 15 -3.45 -12.45 10.64
C VAL A 15 -2.78 -13.81 10.45
N ALA A 16 -3.35 -14.70 9.63
CA ALA A 16 -2.75 -16.00 9.34
C ALA A 16 -1.34 -15.85 8.72
N LEU A 17 -1.16 -14.91 7.78
CA LEU A 17 0.13 -14.61 7.19
C LEU A 17 1.13 -14.05 8.21
N HIS A 18 0.68 -13.19 9.15
CA HIS A 18 1.53 -12.71 10.24
C HIS A 18 1.98 -13.85 11.15
N LEU A 19 1.06 -14.72 11.57
CA LEU A 19 1.39 -15.87 12.41
C LEU A 19 2.40 -16.79 11.70
N LEU A 20 2.18 -17.07 10.42
CA LEU A 20 3.09 -17.86 9.60
C LEU A 20 4.45 -17.19 9.45
N GLY A 21 4.49 -15.89 9.16
CA GLY A 21 5.72 -15.11 9.03
C GLY A 21 6.50 -15.03 10.35
N LEU A 22 5.82 -14.83 11.47
CA LEU A 22 6.46 -14.85 12.79
C LEU A 22 7.05 -16.23 13.11
N ALA A 23 6.30 -17.30 12.81
CA ALA A 23 6.76 -18.66 13.03
C ALA A 23 7.96 -19.05 12.15
N THR A 24 7.97 -18.63 10.88
CA THR A 24 8.97 -19.05 9.89
C THR A 24 10.19 -18.12 9.81
N VAL A 25 10.01 -16.80 9.94
CA VAL A 25 11.07 -15.80 9.75
C VAL A 25 11.70 -15.37 11.07
N VAL A 26 10.89 -15.15 12.12
CA VAL A 26 11.40 -14.67 13.42
C VAL A 26 11.88 -15.83 14.30
N GLY A 27 11.18 -16.96 14.25
CA GLY A 27 11.53 -18.17 15.00
C GLY A 27 11.04 -18.14 16.46
N ARG A 28 10.78 -19.32 17.02
CA ARG A 28 10.11 -19.49 18.33
C ARG A 28 10.92 -18.90 19.50
N ASP A 29 12.24 -19.05 19.50
CA ASP A 29 13.11 -18.60 20.59
C ASP A 29 13.10 -17.06 20.71
N ARG A 30 13.01 -16.35 19.58
CA ARG A 30 12.89 -14.88 19.56
C ARG A 30 11.49 -14.42 19.97
N LEU A 31 10.46 -15.25 19.87
CA LEU A 31 9.10 -14.87 20.28
C LEU A 31 8.89 -14.94 21.79
N ALA A 32 9.59 -15.83 22.51
CA ALA A 32 9.43 -15.99 23.96
C ALA A 32 9.73 -14.70 24.76
N GLY A 33 10.74 -13.93 24.33
CA GLY A 33 11.10 -12.63 24.89
C GLY A 33 10.55 -11.42 24.11
N ALA A 34 9.67 -11.63 23.12
CA ALA A 34 9.18 -10.54 22.28
C ALA A 34 8.31 -9.50 23.02
N PRO A 35 7.41 -9.84 23.95
CA PRO A 35 6.49 -8.86 24.53
C PRO A 35 7.19 -7.67 25.22
N SER A 36 8.26 -7.93 25.98
CA SER A 36 9.05 -6.89 26.65
C SER A 36 9.82 -6.03 25.64
N ARG A 37 10.41 -6.65 24.61
CA ARG A 37 11.12 -5.97 23.52
C ARG A 37 10.21 -5.09 22.68
N VAL A 38 9.05 -5.62 22.27
CA VAL A 38 8.03 -4.87 21.52
C VAL A 38 7.61 -3.63 22.30
N ARG A 39 7.33 -3.76 23.59
CA ARG A 39 6.95 -2.61 24.43
C ARG A 39 8.09 -1.59 24.57
N ALA A 40 9.34 -2.04 24.72
CA ALA A 40 10.50 -1.16 24.82
C ALA A 40 10.74 -0.42 23.50
N ASN A 41 10.77 -1.13 22.38
CA ASN A 41 10.99 -0.58 21.05
C ASN A 41 9.87 0.37 20.66
N LEU A 42 8.60 0.01 20.91
CA LEU A 42 7.46 0.87 20.62
C LEU A 42 7.55 2.23 21.33
N ARG A 43 8.01 2.24 22.60
CA ARG A 43 8.23 3.48 23.34
C ARG A 43 9.38 4.31 22.75
N ARG A 44 10.46 3.66 22.32
CA ARG A 44 11.61 4.34 21.69
C ARG A 44 11.26 4.95 20.36
N VAL A 45 10.46 4.27 19.54
CA VAL A 45 10.04 4.76 18.21
C VAL A 45 8.73 5.53 18.23
N ALA A 46 8.08 5.70 19.39
CA ALA A 46 6.85 6.48 19.54
C ALA A 46 6.89 7.85 18.83
N PRO A 47 7.96 8.69 18.93
CA PRO A 47 8.01 9.95 18.20
C PRO A 47 8.05 9.76 16.67
N THR A 48 8.81 8.79 16.17
CA THR A 48 8.86 8.47 14.74
C THR A 48 7.53 7.90 14.23
N LEU A 49 6.88 7.05 15.03
CA LEU A 49 5.55 6.53 14.74
C LEU A 49 4.52 7.67 14.71
N GLY A 50 4.62 8.61 15.66
CA GLY A 50 3.79 9.81 15.69
C GLY A 50 3.95 10.66 14.42
N LEU A 51 5.18 10.88 13.97
CA LEU A 51 5.45 11.55 12.69
C LEU A 51 4.79 10.82 11.52
N LEU A 52 4.95 9.50 11.42
CA LEU A 52 4.32 8.71 10.36
C LEU A 52 2.80 8.84 10.40
N VAL A 53 2.18 8.75 11.59
CA VAL A 53 0.73 8.92 11.75
C VAL A 53 0.27 10.30 11.29
N VAL A 54 1.01 11.36 11.63
CA VAL A 54 0.71 12.72 11.16
C VAL A 54 0.81 12.81 9.64
N VAL A 55 1.88 12.29 9.03
CA VAL A 55 2.05 12.29 7.57
C VAL A 55 0.91 11.53 6.89
N LEU A 56 0.52 10.36 7.41
CA LEU A 56 -0.58 9.58 6.86
C LEU A 56 -1.94 10.28 7.01
N ALA A 57 -2.17 10.96 8.13
CA ALA A 57 -3.39 11.73 8.37
C ALA A 57 -3.48 12.92 7.39
N VAL A 58 -2.39 13.68 7.24
CA VAL A 58 -2.30 14.77 6.26
C VAL A 58 -2.47 14.22 4.84
N ASN A 59 -1.82 13.11 4.50
CA ASN A 59 -1.97 12.45 3.21
C ASN A 59 -3.41 12.00 2.94
N GLY A 60 -4.15 11.54 3.95
CA GLY A 60 -5.57 11.24 3.85
C GLY A 60 -6.38 12.47 3.47
N VAL A 61 -6.30 13.53 4.27
CA VAL A 61 -7.05 14.78 4.05
C VAL A 61 -6.70 15.42 2.70
N VAL A 62 -5.41 15.52 2.39
CA VAL A 62 -4.95 16.16 1.15
C VAL A 62 -5.28 15.31 -0.07
N ARG A 63 -5.37 13.98 0.03
CA ARG A 63 -5.84 13.17 -1.10
C ARG A 63 -7.29 13.44 -1.48
N ASP A 64 -8.15 13.72 -0.50
CA ASP A 64 -9.56 14.01 -0.76
C ASP A 64 -9.74 15.31 -1.54
N VAL A 65 -8.92 16.33 -1.27
CA VAL A 65 -8.92 17.63 -1.98
C VAL A 65 -7.85 17.75 -3.06
N GLY A 66 -7.02 16.71 -3.23
CA GLY A 66 -5.75 16.79 -3.97
C GLY A 66 -5.95 17.00 -5.45
N VAL A 67 -7.04 16.45 -6.00
CA VAL A 67 -7.41 16.66 -7.40
C VAL A 67 -7.65 18.15 -7.65
N GLU A 68 -8.45 18.81 -6.82
CA GLU A 68 -8.74 20.26 -6.95
C GLU A 68 -7.47 21.11 -6.82
N LEU A 69 -6.61 20.77 -5.85
CA LEU A 69 -5.31 21.45 -5.66
C LEU A 69 -4.38 21.29 -6.86
N SER A 70 -4.32 20.09 -7.43
CA SER A 70 -3.48 19.81 -8.60
C SER A 70 -3.96 20.55 -9.85
N TRP A 71 -5.28 20.68 -10.01
CA TRP A 71 -5.88 21.47 -11.09
C TRP A 71 -5.68 22.97 -10.92
N LEU A 72 -5.60 23.47 -9.67
CA LEU A 72 -5.23 24.86 -9.40
C LEU A 72 -3.78 25.15 -9.81
N ILE A 73 -2.86 24.21 -9.59
CA ILE A 73 -1.45 24.32 -10.00
C ILE A 73 -1.28 24.14 -11.52
N GLY A 74 -2.07 23.25 -12.12
CA GLY A 74 -2.19 23.11 -13.57
C GLY A 74 -1.04 22.38 -14.28
N VAL A 75 -0.07 21.80 -13.55
CA VAL A 75 1.05 21.08 -14.16
C VAL A 75 0.61 19.66 -14.55
N ASN A 76 0.19 19.51 -15.81
CA ASN A 76 -0.23 18.22 -16.36
C ASN A 76 0.92 17.50 -17.06
N VAL A 77 1.35 16.38 -16.46
CA VAL A 77 2.43 15.53 -16.96
C VAL A 77 1.91 14.25 -17.62
N THR A 78 0.58 14.07 -17.71
CA THR A 78 -0.05 12.86 -18.27
C THR A 78 0.46 12.56 -19.68
N GLY A 79 0.54 13.57 -20.55
CA GLY A 79 1.04 13.41 -21.91
C GLY A 79 2.52 13.01 -21.97
N ALA A 80 3.35 13.58 -21.08
CA ALA A 80 4.77 13.24 -21.00
C ALA A 80 4.99 11.80 -20.52
N ILE A 81 4.24 11.36 -19.52
CA ILE A 81 4.25 9.97 -19.04
C ILE A 81 3.83 9.04 -20.17
N HIS A 82 2.73 9.34 -20.87
CA HIS A 82 2.24 8.52 -21.97
C HIS A 82 3.22 8.48 -23.16
N ALA A 83 3.94 9.57 -23.44
CA ALA A 83 4.97 9.59 -24.48
C ALA A 83 6.17 8.68 -24.12
N LEU A 84 6.51 8.57 -22.83
CA LEU A 84 7.57 7.69 -22.34
C LEU A 84 7.12 6.22 -22.26
N GLU A 85 5.94 5.97 -21.72
CA GLU A 85 5.39 4.63 -21.50
C GLU A 85 4.85 3.99 -22.79
N GLY A 86 4.30 4.80 -23.70
CA GLY A 86 3.67 4.37 -24.93
C GLY A 86 2.63 3.28 -24.70
N GLY A 87 2.70 2.19 -25.48
CA GLY A 87 1.82 1.04 -25.36
C GLY A 87 2.25 -0.01 -24.32
N PHE A 88 3.18 0.30 -23.41
CA PHE A 88 3.75 -0.68 -22.48
C PHE A 88 2.68 -1.39 -21.64
N VAL A 89 1.77 -0.64 -21.01
CA VAL A 89 0.70 -1.23 -20.18
C VAL A 89 -0.22 -2.13 -20.99
N ALA A 90 -0.60 -1.71 -22.19
CA ALA A 90 -1.43 -2.53 -23.08
C ALA A 90 -0.72 -3.84 -23.46
N ARG A 91 0.58 -3.78 -23.76
CA ARG A 91 1.42 -4.96 -24.04
C ARG A 91 1.54 -5.86 -22.81
N LEU A 92 1.68 -5.30 -21.61
CA LEU A 92 1.73 -6.09 -20.39
C LEU A 92 0.37 -6.79 -20.16
N GLN A 93 -0.74 -6.08 -20.35
CA GLN A 93 -2.08 -6.64 -20.22
C GLN A 93 -2.44 -7.67 -21.30
N SER A 94 -1.75 -7.69 -22.46
CA SER A 94 -1.98 -8.74 -23.46
C SER A 94 -1.55 -10.13 -23.00
N PHE A 95 -0.68 -10.23 -21.97
CA PHE A 95 -0.33 -11.50 -21.32
C PHE A 95 -1.28 -11.89 -20.19
N ALA A 96 -2.29 -11.08 -19.89
CA ALA A 96 -3.22 -11.36 -18.81
C ALA A 96 -4.07 -12.60 -19.13
N ALA A 97 -4.02 -13.58 -18.24
CA ALA A 97 -4.87 -14.77 -18.26
C ALA A 97 -5.70 -14.83 -16.96
N PRO A 98 -6.92 -15.40 -16.99
CA PRO A 98 -7.77 -15.48 -15.79
C PRO A 98 -7.06 -15.98 -14.51
N PRO A 99 -6.30 -17.09 -14.52
CA PRO A 99 -5.61 -17.55 -13.30
C PRO A 99 -4.51 -16.58 -12.84
N LEU A 100 -3.79 -15.97 -13.78
CA LEU A 100 -2.73 -15.01 -13.47
C LEU A 100 -3.30 -13.73 -12.85
N THR A 101 -4.40 -13.23 -13.40
CA THR A 101 -5.11 -12.07 -12.88
C THR A 101 -5.67 -12.34 -11.49
N ALA A 102 -6.24 -13.53 -11.25
CA ALA A 102 -6.74 -13.93 -9.94
C ALA A 102 -5.60 -14.00 -8.90
N TYR A 103 -4.47 -14.60 -9.27
CA TYR A 103 -3.28 -14.67 -8.42
C TYR A 103 -2.79 -13.27 -8.03
N PHE A 104 -2.52 -12.38 -9.01
CA PHE A 104 -2.03 -11.03 -8.70
C PHE A 104 -3.06 -10.18 -7.95
N SER A 105 -4.36 -10.38 -8.22
CA SER A 105 -5.41 -9.71 -7.45
C SER A 105 -5.39 -10.15 -5.99
N ALA A 106 -5.22 -11.44 -5.70
CA ALA A 106 -5.08 -11.95 -4.35
C ALA A 106 -3.81 -11.43 -3.66
N VAL A 107 -2.67 -11.43 -4.37
CA VAL A 107 -1.41 -10.85 -3.86
C VAL A 107 -1.58 -9.36 -3.55
N TYR A 108 -2.27 -8.61 -4.42
CA TYR A 108 -2.53 -7.20 -4.19
C TYR A 108 -3.45 -6.95 -2.99
N VAL A 109 -4.53 -7.71 -2.83
CA VAL A 109 -5.48 -7.50 -1.73
C VAL A 109 -4.92 -7.98 -0.38
N PHE A 110 -4.42 -9.21 -0.32
CA PHE A 110 -3.98 -9.83 0.93
C PHE A 110 -2.49 -9.66 1.18
N GLY A 111 -1.68 -9.89 0.14
CA GLY A 111 -0.23 -9.84 0.22
C GLY A 111 0.30 -8.43 0.50
N TYR A 112 -0.26 -7.40 -0.13
CA TYR A 112 0.16 -6.02 0.11
C TYR A 112 0.01 -5.61 1.57
N ALA A 113 -1.16 -5.87 2.17
CA ALA A 113 -1.41 -5.54 3.57
C ALA A 113 -0.40 -6.23 4.49
N PHE A 114 -0.11 -7.51 4.25
CA PHE A 114 0.93 -8.25 4.97
C PHE A 114 2.32 -7.65 4.74
N LEU A 115 2.73 -7.39 3.49
CA LEU A 115 4.06 -6.87 3.16
C LEU A 115 4.35 -5.51 3.79
N VAL A 116 3.33 -4.66 3.92
CA VAL A 116 3.47 -3.34 4.56
C VAL A 116 3.56 -3.44 6.09
N THR A 117 2.79 -4.33 6.70
CA THR A 117 2.61 -4.38 8.16
C THR A 117 3.55 -5.38 8.86
N PHE A 118 3.84 -6.52 8.22
CA PHE A 118 4.66 -7.57 8.82
C PHE A 118 6.08 -7.11 9.19
N PRO A 119 6.82 -6.35 8.37
CA PRO A 119 8.13 -5.85 8.76
C PRO A 119 8.09 -4.97 10.01
N VAL A 120 7.02 -4.19 10.22
CA VAL A 120 6.82 -3.40 11.46
C VAL A 120 6.72 -4.35 12.66
N VAL A 121 5.86 -5.37 12.56
CA VAL A 121 5.66 -6.36 13.63
C VAL A 121 6.96 -7.13 13.92
N ALA A 122 7.64 -7.60 12.87
CA ALA A 122 8.88 -8.36 12.99
C ALA A 122 10.00 -7.53 13.61
N TYR A 123 10.18 -6.27 13.17
CA TYR A 123 11.25 -5.40 13.69
C TYR A 123 10.96 -4.88 15.10
N LEU A 124 9.69 -4.76 15.52
CA LEU A 124 9.37 -4.48 16.92
C LEU A 124 9.84 -5.61 17.86
N ALA A 125 9.89 -6.86 17.37
CA ALA A 125 10.38 -8.00 18.15
C ALA A 125 11.91 -8.12 18.19
N CYS A 126 12.65 -7.30 17.43
CA CYS A 126 14.12 -7.28 17.45
C CYS A 126 14.68 -6.64 18.73
N GLU A 127 15.97 -6.85 18.99
CA GLU A 127 16.65 -6.27 20.15
C GLU A 127 16.99 -4.79 19.97
N ASP A 128 17.29 -4.38 18.74
CA ASP A 128 17.56 -3.00 18.34
C ASP A 128 16.29 -2.38 17.72
N ASP A 129 16.00 -1.13 18.08
CA ASP A 129 14.91 -0.34 17.51
C ASP A 129 15.26 0.32 16.17
N ARG A 130 16.54 0.34 15.77
CA ARG A 130 17.00 0.94 14.51
C ARG A 130 16.28 0.42 13.26
N PRO A 131 16.02 -0.89 13.07
CA PRO A 131 15.32 -1.38 11.88
C PRO A 131 13.89 -0.86 11.78
N VAL A 132 13.12 -0.90 12.88
CA VAL A 132 11.75 -0.37 12.90
C VAL A 132 11.74 1.15 12.74
N ARG A 133 12.67 1.88 13.37
CA ARG A 133 12.79 3.32 13.19
C ARG A 133 13.09 3.69 11.74
N THR A 134 14.02 2.98 11.09
CA THR A 134 14.37 3.20 9.68
C THR A 134 13.19 2.94 8.76
N LEU A 135 12.44 1.86 9.01
CA LEU A 135 11.23 1.52 8.26
C LEU A 135 10.17 2.62 8.38
N LEU A 136 9.90 3.10 9.60
CA LEU A 136 8.91 4.15 9.84
C LEU A 136 9.30 5.47 9.16
N VAL A 137 10.58 5.85 9.20
CA VAL A 137 11.09 7.02 8.47
C VAL A 137 10.95 6.83 6.96
N ALA A 138 11.31 5.66 6.43
CA ALA A 138 11.17 5.36 5.02
C ALA A 138 9.70 5.46 4.56
N TYR A 139 8.76 4.97 5.36
CA TYR A 139 7.33 5.14 5.10
C TYR A 139 6.93 6.61 5.12
N ALA A 140 7.35 7.36 6.14
CA ALA A 140 7.00 8.78 6.25
C ALA A 140 7.51 9.58 5.05
N VAL A 141 8.77 9.38 4.65
CA VAL A 141 9.37 10.03 3.48
C VAL A 141 8.67 9.62 2.19
N ASN A 142 8.38 8.33 2.02
CA ASN A 142 7.69 7.82 0.83
C ASN A 142 6.29 8.44 0.68
N TYR A 143 5.50 8.48 1.75
CA TYR A 143 4.16 9.08 1.73
C TYR A 143 4.22 10.60 1.56
N ALA A 144 5.15 11.28 2.22
CA ALA A 144 5.30 12.73 2.06
C ALA A 144 5.72 13.11 0.63
N LEU A 145 6.69 12.41 0.05
CA LEU A 145 7.11 12.64 -1.33
C LEU A 145 6.00 12.30 -2.32
N GLY A 146 5.32 11.17 -2.12
CA GLY A 146 4.16 10.78 -2.91
C GLY A 146 3.07 11.86 -2.85
N LEU A 147 2.80 12.41 -1.66
CA LEU A 147 1.82 13.47 -1.49
C LEU A 147 2.20 14.76 -2.23
N VAL A 148 3.45 15.18 -2.12
CA VAL A 148 3.97 16.33 -2.88
C VAL A 148 3.75 16.11 -4.37
N CYS A 149 4.14 14.95 -4.89
CA CYS A 149 3.92 14.63 -6.31
C CYS A 149 2.44 14.63 -6.69
N TYR A 150 1.56 14.06 -5.85
CA TYR A 150 0.11 14.05 -6.09
C TYR A 150 -0.51 15.45 -6.13
N VAL A 151 -0.02 16.36 -5.30
CA VAL A 151 -0.51 17.75 -5.28
C VAL A 151 0.01 18.53 -6.48
N PHE A 152 1.31 18.42 -6.80
CA PHE A 152 1.90 19.24 -7.86
C PHE A 152 1.58 18.76 -9.27
N PHE A 153 1.38 17.45 -9.49
CA PHE A 153 1.32 16.88 -10.83
C PHE A 153 -0.01 16.21 -11.11
N ILE A 154 -0.70 16.67 -12.16
CA ILE A 154 -1.84 15.97 -12.73
C ILE A 154 -1.30 14.82 -13.58
N SER A 155 -1.56 13.59 -13.15
CA SER A 155 -1.15 12.38 -13.84
C SER A 155 -2.27 11.34 -13.83
N TYR A 156 -2.87 11.12 -15.01
CA TYR A 156 -3.89 10.09 -15.18
C TYR A 156 -3.27 8.79 -15.70
N GLY A 157 -3.70 7.66 -15.12
CA GLY A 157 -3.26 6.34 -15.59
C GLY A 157 -3.85 5.98 -16.96
N PRO A 158 -3.25 5.01 -17.68
CA PRO A 158 -3.66 4.59 -19.02
C PRO A 158 -5.14 4.24 -19.18
N ARG A 159 -5.81 3.77 -18.12
CA ARG A 159 -7.26 3.49 -18.13
C ARG A 159 -8.12 4.74 -18.39
N ASN A 160 -7.67 5.92 -17.99
CA ASN A 160 -8.42 7.17 -18.10
C ASN A 160 -8.14 7.88 -19.43
N VAL A 161 -7.03 7.57 -20.11
CA VAL A 161 -6.62 8.19 -21.38
C VAL A 161 -6.83 7.29 -22.58
N THR A 162 -6.74 5.96 -22.41
CA THR A 162 -7.01 4.95 -23.44
C THR A 162 -7.88 3.82 -22.87
N PRO A 163 -9.18 4.08 -22.60
CA PRO A 163 -10.07 3.11 -21.95
C PRO A 163 -10.28 1.83 -22.76
N GLU A 164 -10.20 1.93 -24.09
CA GLU A 164 -10.38 0.78 -24.99
C GLU A 164 -9.18 -0.19 -24.99
N ALA A 165 -8.00 0.29 -24.59
CA ALA A 165 -6.77 -0.50 -24.61
C ALA A 165 -6.41 -1.11 -23.25
N VAL A 166 -6.96 -0.59 -22.14
CA VAL A 166 -6.54 -0.96 -20.77
C VAL A 166 -7.76 -1.23 -19.90
N ARG A 167 -7.83 -2.46 -19.37
CA ARG A 167 -8.94 -2.94 -18.53
C ARG A 167 -8.62 -2.83 -17.03
N SER A 168 -9.66 -2.68 -16.20
CA SER A 168 -9.52 -2.78 -14.74
C SER A 168 -9.59 -4.23 -14.26
N LEU A 169 -8.47 -4.94 -14.42
CA LEU A 169 -8.34 -6.37 -14.14
C LEU A 169 -8.52 -6.76 -12.66
N LEU A 170 -8.37 -5.82 -11.73
CA LEU A 170 -8.64 -6.06 -10.31
C LEU A 170 -10.13 -6.32 -10.06
N TYR A 171 -11.00 -5.55 -10.71
CA TYR A 171 -12.44 -5.59 -10.48
C TYR A 171 -13.14 -6.77 -11.15
N THR A 172 -12.48 -7.47 -12.07
CA THR A 172 -12.99 -8.74 -12.59
C THR A 172 -13.08 -9.83 -11.53
N ASN A 173 -12.18 -9.83 -10.54
CA ASN A 173 -12.19 -10.82 -9.44
C ASN A 173 -12.76 -10.26 -8.14
N TRP A 174 -12.64 -8.95 -7.93
CA TRP A 174 -13.09 -8.26 -6.72
C TRP A 174 -13.94 -7.04 -7.08
N PRO A 175 -15.14 -7.22 -7.67
CA PRO A 175 -16.00 -6.10 -8.09
C PRO A 175 -16.45 -5.24 -6.90
N GLN A 176 -16.51 -5.82 -5.70
CA GLN A 176 -16.77 -5.14 -4.43
C GLN A 176 -15.71 -4.05 -4.13
N ALA A 177 -14.50 -4.15 -4.68
CA ALA A 177 -13.47 -3.13 -4.50
C ALA A 177 -13.82 -1.81 -5.22
N VAL A 178 -14.67 -1.84 -6.26
CA VAL A 178 -15.10 -0.65 -7.03
C VAL A 178 -15.81 0.35 -6.14
N SER A 179 -16.72 -0.10 -5.28
CA SER A 179 -17.48 0.77 -4.36
C SER A 179 -16.60 1.53 -3.36
N TYR A 180 -15.33 1.14 -3.19
CA TYR A 180 -14.37 1.82 -2.31
C TYR A 180 -13.35 2.68 -3.06
N THR A 181 -13.42 2.72 -4.40
CA THR A 181 -12.48 3.49 -5.25
C THR A 181 -13.17 4.65 -5.98
N HIS A 182 -14.30 5.16 -5.47
CA HIS A 182 -14.92 6.38 -5.96
C HIS A 182 -14.09 7.61 -5.52
N LEU A 183 -12.92 7.75 -6.15
CA LEU A 183 -12.15 8.97 -6.35
C LEU A 183 -11.58 8.93 -7.77
#